data_AF-A0A3B4YNV7-F1
#
_entry.id   AF-A0A3B4YNV7-F1
#
_cell.length_a   1.000
_cell.length_b   1.000
_cell.length_c   1.000
_cell.angle_alpha   90.00
_cell.angle_beta   90.00
_cell.angle_gamma   90.00
#
_symmetry.space_group_name_H-M   'P 1'
#
loop_
_entity.id
_entity.type
_entity.pdbx_description
1 polymer ?
#
loop_
_entity_poly.entity_id
_entity_poly.type
_entity_poly.pdbx_seq_one_letter_code
_entity_poly.pdbx_strand_id
1 'polypeptide(L)'
;MSAKPTCLIVASAFPQGVSAKSFHQSFSLCTSAFNLQTATPGGKPIDFVGVDESTARWVQDFNVKPYATPAKLESIDEPVCAVGQGVSALCCATEGQKWIFSGYSLTGPSVFELVRRPDFANLPLIVEDFVKDSGGSYTASQEDAVHVVIDRHLITGQNMESTSLAVNNLILLCSAK
;
A
#
# COMPACT_ATOMS: atom_id res chain seq x y z
N MET A 1 -22.58 8.74 -19.02
CA MET A 1 -21.25 8.74 -18.38
C MET A 1 -21.29 7.73 -17.26
N SER A 2 -20.48 6.68 -17.31
CA SER A 2 -20.39 5.73 -16.19
C SER A 2 -19.88 6.49 -14.96
N ALA A 3 -20.45 6.23 -13.78
CA ALA A 3 -19.97 6.83 -12.55
C ALA A 3 -18.55 6.33 -12.23
N LYS A 4 -17.68 7.20 -11.71
CA LYS A 4 -16.33 6.79 -11.30
C LYS A 4 -16.43 5.68 -10.23
N PRO A 5 -15.69 4.56 -10.37
CA PRO A 5 -15.66 3.53 -9.34
C PRO A 5 -15.08 4.08 -8.03
N THR A 6 -15.46 3.47 -6.90
CA THR A 6 -14.90 3.83 -5.59
C THR A 6 -13.57 3.11 -5.37
N CYS A 7 -12.59 3.79 -4.78
CA CYS A 7 -11.33 3.19 -4.35
C CYS A 7 -11.07 3.58 -2.89
N LEU A 8 -10.78 2.57 -2.07
CA LEU A 8 -10.46 2.74 -0.66
C LEU A 8 -8.94 2.71 -0.46
N ILE A 9 -8.37 3.80 0.05
CA ILE A 9 -6.96 3.89 0.42
C ILE A 9 -6.82 3.59 1.91
N VAL A 10 -6.24 2.44 2.22
CA VAL A 10 -5.93 2.05 3.61
C VAL A 10 -4.56 2.58 4.00
N ALA A 11 -4.48 3.25 5.15
CA ALA A 11 -3.27 3.87 5.67
C ALA A 11 -2.98 3.38 7.10
N SER A 12 -1.70 3.43 7.49
CA SER A 12 -1.27 3.07 8.85
C SER A 12 -1.79 4.09 9.86
N ALA A 13 -2.11 3.61 11.06
CA ALA A 13 -2.38 4.43 12.24
C ALA A 13 -1.24 4.37 13.27
N PHE A 14 -0.07 3.87 12.87
CA PHE A 14 1.09 3.72 13.74
C PHE A 14 1.91 5.02 13.79
N PRO A 15 2.53 5.40 14.94
CA PRO A 15 3.22 6.69 15.08
C PRO A 15 4.45 6.89 14.16
N GLN A 16 5.04 5.82 13.63
CA GLN A 16 6.08 5.96 12.60
C GLN A 16 5.52 6.47 11.26
N GLY A 17 4.20 6.57 11.15
CA GLY A 17 3.48 7.30 10.12
C GLY A 17 3.47 6.65 8.74
N VAL A 18 2.94 7.43 7.79
CA VAL A 18 2.75 7.09 6.39
C VAL A 18 3.64 8.03 5.56
N SER A 19 4.35 7.46 4.57
CA SER A 19 5.18 8.27 3.66
C SER A 19 4.33 9.30 2.93
N ALA A 20 4.61 10.59 3.16
CA ALA A 20 3.89 11.70 2.55
C ALA A 20 3.98 11.67 1.02
N LYS A 21 5.20 11.46 0.49
CA LYS A 21 5.44 11.35 -0.97
C LYS A 21 4.67 10.21 -1.59
N SER A 22 4.77 9.00 -1.02
CA SER A 22 4.06 7.83 -1.55
C SER A 22 2.54 8.01 -1.48
N PHE A 23 2.02 8.52 -0.37
CA PHE A 23 0.58 8.71 -0.20
C PHE A 23 0.03 9.80 -1.13
N HIS A 24 0.70 10.93 -1.22
CA HIS A 24 0.36 12.00 -2.16
C HIS A 24 0.29 11.45 -3.59
N GLN A 25 1.33 10.73 -4.02
CA GLN A 25 1.43 10.20 -5.38
C GLN A 25 0.30 9.21 -5.68
N SER A 26 0.01 8.29 -4.75
CA SER A 26 -1.14 7.39 -4.87
C SER A 26 -2.47 8.15 -4.93
N PHE A 27 -2.68 9.10 -4.02
CA PHE A 27 -3.93 9.85 -3.95
C PHE A 27 -4.18 10.69 -5.20
N SER A 28 -3.16 11.39 -5.70
CA SER A 28 -3.22 12.23 -6.89
C SER A 28 -3.49 11.42 -8.16
N LEU A 29 -2.88 10.24 -8.31
CA LEU A 29 -3.19 9.35 -9.43
C LEU A 29 -4.60 8.76 -9.30
N CYS A 30 -4.97 8.25 -8.12
CA CYS A 30 -6.25 7.59 -7.92
C CYS A 30 -7.44 8.56 -8.03
N THR A 31 -7.33 9.83 -7.61
CA THR A 31 -8.47 10.79 -7.67
C THR A 31 -8.87 11.13 -9.12
N SER A 32 -7.95 10.94 -10.06
CA SER A 32 -8.26 11.11 -11.49
C SER A 32 -9.20 10.00 -12.01
N ALA A 33 -9.10 8.78 -11.48
CA ALA A 33 -9.81 7.59 -11.94
C ALA A 33 -10.97 7.14 -11.03
N PHE A 34 -10.89 7.42 -9.72
CA PHE A 34 -11.78 6.86 -8.70
C PHE A 34 -12.40 7.94 -7.81
N ASN A 35 -13.54 7.61 -7.19
CA ASN A 35 -14.03 8.28 -6.00
C ASN A 35 -13.27 7.73 -4.78
N LEU A 36 -12.48 8.57 -4.11
CA LEU A 36 -11.60 8.11 -3.04
C LEU A 36 -12.27 8.15 -1.67
N GLN A 37 -12.04 7.08 -0.92
CA GLN A 37 -12.24 7.00 0.52
C GLN A 37 -10.91 6.64 1.18
N THR A 38 -10.72 7.03 2.43
CA THR A 38 -9.56 6.59 3.21
C THR A 38 -10.01 5.71 4.37
N ALA A 39 -9.14 4.83 4.85
CA ALA A 39 -9.36 3.97 6.01
C ALA A 39 -8.06 3.86 6.84
N THR A 40 -8.19 3.81 8.17
CA THR A 40 -7.10 3.52 9.10
C THR A 40 -7.64 2.65 10.23
N PRO A 41 -6.78 1.86 10.91
CA PRO A 41 -7.20 1.12 12.09
C PRO A 41 -7.84 2.04 13.15
N GLY A 42 -9.13 1.81 13.40
CA GLY A 42 -9.92 2.58 14.36
C GLY A 42 -10.31 3.99 13.92
N GLY A 43 -10.14 4.37 12.65
CA GLY A 43 -10.47 5.70 12.14
C GLY A 43 -9.58 6.82 12.69
N LYS A 44 -8.37 6.49 13.14
CA LYS A 44 -7.38 7.45 13.63
C LYS A 44 -6.88 8.36 12.49
N PRO A 45 -6.53 9.62 12.77
CA PRO A 45 -5.88 10.49 11.79
C PRO A 45 -4.61 9.85 11.22
N ILE A 46 -4.27 10.21 9.98
CA ILE A 46 -3.05 9.74 9.33
C ILE A 46 -1.89 10.64 9.75
N ASP A 47 -0.89 10.07 10.42
CA ASP A 47 0.37 10.74 10.71
C ASP A 47 1.30 10.64 9.50
N PHE A 48 1.67 11.77 8.90
CA PHE A 48 2.57 11.80 7.74
C PHE A 48 4.03 11.98 8.15
N VAL A 49 4.92 11.17 7.56
CA VAL A 49 6.37 11.28 7.72
C VAL A 49 7.06 11.58 6.39
N GLY A 50 8.26 12.16 6.46
CA GLY A 50 9.00 12.58 5.27
C GLY A 50 8.33 13.73 4.53
N VAL A 51 7.64 14.62 5.25
CA VAL A 51 7.05 15.83 4.68
C VAL A 51 8.17 16.81 4.33
N ASP A 52 8.21 17.23 3.07
CA ASP A 52 9.17 18.18 2.52
C ASP A 52 8.45 19.38 1.88
N GLU A 53 9.21 20.31 1.31
CA GLU A 53 8.63 21.50 0.65
C GLU A 53 7.63 21.15 -0.46
N SER A 54 7.82 20.01 -1.15
CA SER A 54 6.96 19.57 -2.25
C SER A 54 5.61 19.01 -1.77
N THR A 55 5.57 18.46 -0.56
CA THR A 55 4.39 17.76 0.00
C THR A 55 3.69 18.55 1.11
N ALA A 56 4.36 19.49 1.76
CA ALA A 56 3.85 20.21 2.94
C ALA A 56 2.50 20.89 2.72
N ARG A 57 2.38 21.66 1.63
CA ARG A 57 1.12 22.36 1.29
C ARG A 57 -0.01 21.37 1.07
N TRP A 58 0.27 20.29 0.36
CA TRP A 58 -0.74 19.28 0.07
C TRP A 58 -1.21 18.55 1.33
N VAL A 59 -0.30 18.21 2.26
CA VAL A 59 -0.66 17.56 3.53
C VAL A 59 -1.57 18.46 4.37
N GLN A 60 -1.28 19.77 4.42
CA GLN A 60 -2.16 20.74 5.09
C GLN A 60 -3.55 20.79 4.46
N ASP A 61 -3.62 20.82 3.13
CA ASP A 61 -4.88 20.86 2.38
C ASP A 61 -5.68 19.56 2.53
N PHE A 62 -5.01 18.40 2.60
CA PHE A 62 -5.63 17.09 2.78
C PHE A 62 -6.32 16.97 4.15
N ASN A 63 -5.65 17.39 5.22
CA ASN A 63 -6.12 17.20 6.60
C ASN A 63 -7.44 17.91 6.95
N VAL A 64 -7.83 18.92 6.17
CA VAL A 64 -9.08 19.67 6.38
C VAL A 64 -10.27 19.13 5.57
N LYS A 65 -10.08 18.03 4.83
CA LYS A 65 -11.09 17.50 3.90
C LYS A 65 -11.90 16.36 4.52
N PRO A 66 -13.20 16.21 4.18
CA PRO A 66 -14.05 15.17 4.76
C PRO A 66 -13.54 13.73 4.54
N TYR A 67 -12.87 13.47 3.42
CA TYR A 67 -12.30 12.16 3.09
C TYR A 67 -11.02 11.83 3.86
N ALA A 68 -10.48 12.76 4.66
CA ALA A 68 -9.37 12.48 5.58
C ALA A 68 -9.84 11.73 6.84
N THR A 69 -11.15 11.63 7.07
CA THR A 69 -11.74 10.83 8.15
C THR A 69 -11.89 9.38 7.67
N PRO A 70 -11.17 8.41 8.25
CA PRO A 70 -11.09 7.09 7.65
C PRO A 70 -12.28 6.16 7.99
N ALA A 71 -12.73 5.34 7.04
CA ALA A 71 -13.83 4.36 7.18
C ALA A 71 -13.34 2.93 7.59
N LYS A 72 -14.28 2.01 7.87
CA LYS A 72 -14.01 0.59 8.17
C LYS A 72 -14.06 -0.27 6.89
N LEU A 73 -13.23 -1.31 6.81
CA LEU A 73 -13.11 -2.20 5.65
C LEU A 73 -13.96 -3.47 5.85
N GLU A 74 -14.75 -3.86 4.85
CA GLU A 74 -15.49 -5.15 4.80
C GLU A 74 -15.30 -5.81 3.40
N SER A 75 -14.94 -7.10 3.41
CA SER A 75 -14.76 -8.09 2.31
C SER A 75 -14.06 -7.67 1.00
N ILE A 76 -13.06 -8.44 0.55
CA ILE A 76 -12.26 -8.18 -0.67
C ILE A 76 -12.55 -9.24 -1.73
N ASP A 77 -13.21 -8.85 -2.82
CA ASP A 77 -13.21 -9.55 -4.14
C ASP A 77 -12.65 -8.60 -5.25
N GLU A 78 -12.04 -7.50 -4.84
CA GLU A 78 -11.65 -6.38 -5.69
C GLU A 78 -10.12 -6.33 -5.89
N PRO A 79 -9.63 -5.68 -6.96
CA PRO A 79 -8.20 -5.45 -7.14
C PRO A 79 -7.55 -4.80 -5.90
N VAL A 80 -6.48 -5.41 -5.40
CA VAL A 80 -5.71 -4.92 -4.25
C VAL A 80 -4.38 -4.38 -4.74
N CYS A 81 -4.01 -3.18 -4.28
CA CYS A 81 -2.69 -2.60 -4.54
C CYS A 81 -2.03 -2.22 -3.20
N ALA A 82 -0.85 -2.76 -2.93
CA ALA A 82 -0.06 -2.44 -1.75
C ALA A 82 1.38 -2.07 -2.13
N VAL A 83 1.96 -1.05 -1.51
CA VAL A 83 3.31 -0.56 -1.86
C VAL A 83 4.14 -0.36 -0.61
N GLY A 84 5.42 -0.73 -0.67
CA GLY A 84 6.36 -0.57 0.43
C GLY A 84 5.88 -1.29 1.68
N GLN A 85 6.01 -0.64 2.84
CA GLN A 85 5.56 -1.21 4.11
C GLN A 85 4.06 -1.53 4.14
N GLY A 86 3.26 -0.94 3.23
CA GLY A 86 1.84 -1.28 3.09
C GLY A 86 1.59 -2.75 2.72
N VAL A 87 2.56 -3.43 2.11
CA VAL A 87 2.46 -4.87 1.78
C VAL A 87 2.31 -5.73 3.05
N SER A 88 2.83 -5.28 4.20
CA SER A 88 2.66 -5.98 5.49
C SER A 88 1.19 -6.14 5.90
N ALA A 89 0.29 -5.24 5.45
CA ALA A 89 -1.13 -5.33 5.72
C ALA A 89 -1.78 -6.59 5.12
N LEU A 90 -1.17 -7.19 4.09
CA LEU A 90 -1.67 -8.42 3.48
C LEU A 90 -1.44 -9.65 4.37
N CYS A 91 -0.53 -9.57 5.35
CA CYS A 91 -0.14 -10.73 6.16
C CYS A 91 -1.24 -11.19 7.12
N CYS A 92 -2.18 -10.31 7.48
CA CYS A 92 -3.33 -10.67 8.32
C CYS A 92 -4.52 -11.24 7.53
N ALA A 93 -4.45 -11.30 6.19
CA ALA A 93 -5.52 -11.76 5.35
C ALA A 93 -5.60 -13.31 5.36
N THR A 94 -6.31 -13.87 6.33
CA THR A 94 -6.43 -15.32 6.52
C THR A 94 -7.87 -15.79 6.45
N GLU A 95 -8.10 -16.95 5.84
CA GLU A 95 -9.35 -17.69 5.92
C GLU A 95 -9.12 -18.96 6.76
N GLY A 96 -9.68 -18.99 7.97
CA GLY A 96 -9.38 -20.03 8.95
C GLY A 96 -7.91 -19.96 9.40
N GLN A 97 -7.12 -20.98 9.03
CA GLN A 97 -5.67 -21.06 9.32
C GLN A 97 -4.80 -20.84 8.07
N LYS A 98 -5.41 -20.58 6.91
CA LYS A 98 -4.70 -20.44 5.65
C LYS A 98 -4.61 -18.96 5.26
N TRP A 99 -3.40 -18.52 4.94
CA TRP A 99 -3.20 -17.22 4.32
C TRP A 99 -3.80 -17.20 2.91
N ILE A 100 -4.65 -16.22 2.60
CA ILE A 100 -5.44 -16.23 1.36
C ILE A 100 -4.57 -16.03 0.10
N PHE A 101 -3.38 -15.45 0.27
CA PHE A 101 -2.41 -15.24 -0.80
C PHE A 101 -1.37 -16.38 -0.88
N SER A 102 -1.61 -17.53 -0.24
CA SER A 102 -0.81 -18.73 -0.47
C SER A 102 -0.85 -19.11 -1.96
N GLY A 103 0.31 -19.33 -2.57
CA GLY A 103 0.47 -19.54 -4.01
C GLY A 103 0.40 -18.26 -4.87
N TYR A 104 0.42 -17.06 -4.28
CA TYR A 104 0.62 -15.80 -5.01
C TYR A 104 2.09 -15.42 -5.10
N SER A 105 2.43 -14.63 -6.12
CA SER A 105 3.70 -13.92 -6.23
C SER A 105 3.54 -12.47 -5.75
N LEU A 106 4.44 -12.04 -4.86
CA LEU A 106 4.44 -10.69 -4.28
C LEU A 106 5.84 -10.06 -4.35
N THR A 107 5.88 -8.74 -4.18
CA THR A 107 7.06 -7.97 -3.80
C THR A 107 6.70 -7.06 -2.61
N GLY A 108 7.71 -6.46 -1.99
CA GLY A 108 7.62 -5.47 -0.94
C GLY A 108 9.04 -4.98 -0.62
N PRO A 109 9.25 -4.29 0.52
CA PRO A 109 10.58 -3.86 0.92
C PRO A 109 11.50 -5.06 1.05
N SER A 110 12.59 -5.06 0.28
CA SER A 110 13.59 -6.13 0.33
C SER A 110 14.30 -6.15 1.69
N VAL A 111 14.81 -7.30 2.11
CA VAL A 111 15.65 -7.37 3.33
C VAL A 111 16.83 -6.39 3.25
N PHE A 112 17.42 -6.20 2.06
CA PHE A 112 18.51 -5.23 1.85
C PHE A 112 18.10 -3.76 2.06
N GLU A 113 16.86 -3.38 1.76
CA GLU A 113 16.32 -2.06 2.12
C GLU A 113 16.00 -1.97 3.62
N LEU A 114 15.43 -3.04 4.18
CA LEU A 114 15.04 -3.10 5.59
C LEU A 114 16.24 -2.99 6.53
N VAL A 115 17.36 -3.67 6.25
CA VAL A 115 18.57 -3.64 7.11
C VAL A 115 19.20 -2.25 7.23
N ARG A 116 18.91 -1.34 6.29
CA ARG A 116 19.38 0.05 6.35
C ARG A 116 18.64 0.87 7.41
N ARG A 117 17.50 0.38 7.91
CA ARG A 117 16.71 1.07 8.93
C ARG A 117 17.25 0.76 10.33
N PRO A 118 17.30 1.78 11.22
CA PRO A 118 17.80 1.59 12.59
C PRO A 118 16.91 0.65 13.43
N ASP A 119 15.66 0.46 13.04
CA ASP A 119 14.69 -0.40 13.72
C ASP A 119 14.61 -1.82 13.16
N PHE A 120 15.47 -2.20 12.20
CA PHE A 120 15.45 -3.52 11.55
C PHE A 120 15.41 -4.68 12.55
N ALA A 121 16.26 -4.62 13.58
CA ALA A 121 16.37 -5.67 14.59
C ALA A 121 15.11 -5.83 15.46
N ASN A 122 14.22 -4.84 15.45
CA ASN A 122 12.98 -4.82 16.22
C ASN A 122 11.74 -5.08 15.36
N LEU A 123 11.91 -5.40 14.07
CA LEU A 123 10.79 -5.68 13.20
C LEU A 123 10.04 -6.93 13.69
N PRO A 124 8.72 -6.84 13.92
CA PRO A 124 7.93 -7.99 14.34
C PRO A 124 7.73 -9.01 13.21
N LEU A 125 7.99 -8.59 11.97
CA LEU A 125 7.73 -9.35 10.76
C LEU A 125 8.67 -8.89 9.64
N ILE A 126 9.28 -9.85 8.95
CA ILE A 126 9.91 -9.63 7.64
C ILE A 126 8.94 -10.18 6.60
N VAL A 127 8.36 -9.30 5.78
CA VAL A 127 7.32 -9.67 4.80
C VAL A 127 7.84 -10.72 3.82
N GLU A 128 9.10 -10.60 3.38
CA GLU A 128 9.73 -11.57 2.50
C GLU A 128 9.72 -13.00 3.09
N ASP A 129 10.12 -13.13 4.36
CA ASP A 129 10.15 -14.42 5.05
C ASP A 129 8.74 -14.95 5.28
N PHE A 130 7.82 -14.10 5.76
CA PHE A 130 6.42 -14.47 5.96
C PHE A 130 5.76 -14.99 4.68
N VAL A 131 5.98 -14.33 3.54
CA VAL A 131 5.40 -14.74 2.25
C VAL A 131 5.92 -16.12 1.86
N LYS A 132 7.23 -16.36 1.98
CA LYS A 132 7.84 -17.66 1.67
C LYS A 132 7.33 -18.76 2.61
N ASP A 133 7.30 -18.50 3.91
CA ASP A 133 6.84 -19.45 4.93
C ASP A 133 5.35 -19.77 4.80
N SER A 134 4.55 -18.83 4.30
CA SER A 134 3.10 -18.99 4.07
C SER A 134 2.75 -19.59 2.69
N GLY A 135 3.76 -20.06 1.94
CA GLY A 135 3.59 -20.72 0.65
C GLY A 135 3.36 -19.77 -0.54
N GLY A 136 3.70 -18.49 -0.40
CA GLY A 136 3.80 -17.55 -1.52
C GLY A 136 5.19 -17.51 -2.13
N SER A 137 5.32 -16.83 -3.27
CA SER A 137 6.61 -16.52 -3.91
C SER A 137 6.92 -15.04 -3.72
N TYR A 138 8.16 -14.72 -3.38
CA TYR A 138 8.61 -13.34 -3.19
C TYR A 138 9.74 -13.01 -4.14
N THR A 139 9.65 -11.86 -4.81
CA THR A 139 10.72 -11.35 -5.68
C THR A 139 11.07 -9.93 -5.28
N ALA A 140 12.36 -9.60 -5.29
CA ALA A 140 12.87 -8.26 -5.07
C ALA A 140 13.89 -7.91 -6.16
N SER A 141 13.93 -6.64 -6.54
CA SER A 141 14.98 -6.08 -7.38
C SER A 141 16.06 -5.43 -6.52
N GLN A 142 17.02 -4.76 -7.17
CA GLN A 142 17.99 -3.90 -6.49
C GLN A 142 17.28 -2.88 -5.61
N GLU A 143 17.91 -2.52 -4.50
CA GLU A 143 17.37 -1.54 -3.55
C GLU A 143 17.12 -0.20 -4.24
N ASP A 144 16.04 0.47 -3.83
CA ASP A 144 15.62 1.78 -4.36
C ASP A 144 15.18 1.75 -5.84
N ALA A 145 15.31 0.62 -6.55
CA ALA A 145 14.83 0.46 -7.91
C ALA A 145 13.31 0.25 -7.95
N VAL A 146 12.69 0.62 -9.07
CA VAL A 146 11.28 0.33 -9.33
C VAL A 146 11.10 -1.17 -9.54
N HIS A 147 10.24 -1.80 -8.73
CA HIS A 147 9.85 -3.20 -8.89
C HIS A 147 8.41 -3.42 -8.46
N VAL A 148 7.61 -3.95 -9.39
CA VAL A 148 6.18 -4.20 -9.21
C VAL A 148 5.88 -5.62 -9.65
N VAL A 149 5.14 -6.35 -8.82
CA VAL A 149 4.61 -7.68 -9.13
C VAL A 149 3.10 -7.59 -9.25
N ILE A 150 2.56 -8.15 -10.33
CA ILE A 150 1.13 -8.27 -10.58
C ILE A 150 0.81 -9.76 -10.69
N ASP A 151 -0.03 -10.26 -9.79
CA ASP A 151 -0.53 -11.63 -9.81
C ASP A 151 -2.04 -11.63 -9.61
N ARG A 152 -2.78 -12.02 -10.67
CA ARG A 152 -4.25 -11.99 -10.72
C ARG A 152 -4.81 -10.60 -10.40
N HIS A 153 -5.41 -10.44 -9.22
CA HIS A 153 -6.02 -9.19 -8.75
C HIS A 153 -5.14 -8.47 -7.71
N LEU A 154 -3.94 -8.98 -7.44
CA LEU A 154 -3.01 -8.41 -6.48
C LEU A 154 -1.87 -7.68 -7.21
N ILE A 155 -1.68 -6.41 -6.88
CA ILE A 155 -0.55 -5.57 -7.29
C ILE A 155 0.26 -5.26 -6.04
N THR A 156 1.57 -5.54 -6.09
CA THR A 156 2.49 -5.17 -5.03
C THR A 156 3.67 -4.38 -5.57
N GLY A 157 4.10 -3.34 -4.86
CA GLY A 157 5.27 -2.53 -5.19
C GLY A 157 6.33 -2.60 -4.10
N GLN A 158 7.59 -2.75 -4.47
CA GLN A 158 8.70 -2.95 -3.55
C GLN A 158 8.89 -1.78 -2.59
N ASN A 159 8.97 -0.57 -3.13
CA ASN A 159 9.35 0.64 -2.40
C ASN A 159 8.57 1.86 -2.91
N MET A 160 8.90 3.03 -2.38
CA MET A 160 8.26 4.29 -2.73
C MET A 160 8.44 4.68 -4.22
N GLU A 161 9.55 4.30 -4.84
CA GLU A 161 9.77 4.58 -6.26
C GLU A 161 8.85 3.73 -7.14
N SER A 162 8.37 2.60 -6.61
CA SER A 162 7.41 1.71 -7.27
C SER A 162 5.96 2.22 -7.25
N THR A 163 5.65 3.28 -6.48
CA THR A 163 4.29 3.78 -6.24
C THR A 163 3.55 4.14 -7.53
N SER A 164 4.15 4.95 -8.40
CA SER A 164 3.49 5.36 -9.66
C SER A 164 3.14 4.15 -10.52
N LEU A 165 4.07 3.22 -10.67
CA LEU A 165 3.86 2.06 -11.53
C LEU A 165 2.78 1.13 -10.97
N ALA A 166 2.80 0.88 -9.66
CA ALA A 166 1.80 0.05 -9.01
C ALA A 166 0.38 0.65 -9.15
N VAL A 167 0.23 1.94 -8.88
CA VAL A 167 -1.08 2.63 -8.95
C VAL A 167 -1.61 2.72 -10.38
N ASN A 168 -0.75 2.97 -11.37
CA ASN A 168 -1.19 2.94 -12.77
C ASN A 168 -1.66 1.54 -13.18
N ASN A 169 -1.01 0.47 -12.72
CA ASN A 169 -1.47 -0.90 -12.98
C ASN A 169 -2.81 -1.19 -12.30
N LEU A 170 -3.06 -0.68 -11.10
CA LEU A 170 -4.38 -0.75 -10.46
C LEU A 170 -5.46 -0.07 -11.33
N ILE A 171 -5.19 1.16 -11.81
CA ILE A 171 -6.12 1.89 -12.67
C ILE A 171 -6.42 1.10 -13.95
N LEU A 172 -5.39 0.54 -14.59
CA LEU A 172 -5.54 -0.29 -15.80
C LEU A 172 -6.37 -1.53 -15.52
N LEU A 173 -6.10 -2.25 -14.43
CA LEU A 173 -6.81 -3.47 -14.06
C LEU A 173 -8.30 -3.21 -13.74
N CYS A 174 -8.60 -2.08 -13.11
CA CYS A 174 -9.98 -1.65 -12.87
C CYS A 174 -10.70 -1.15 -14.12
N SER A 175 -9.96 -0.62 -15.10
CA SER A 175 -10.53 -0.12 -16.37
C SER A 175 -10.83 -1.23 -17.39
N ALA A 176 -10.24 -2.42 -17.19
CA ALA A 176 -10.46 -3.58 -18.04
C ALA A 176 -11.73 -4.38 -17.70
N LYS A 177 -12.48 -3.96 -16.66
CA LYS A 177 -13.78 -4.52 -16.27
C LYS A 177 -14.93 -3.71 -16.86
#